data_AF-A0A1V3J9F7-F1
#
_entry.id   AF-A0A1V3J9F7-F1
#
_cell.length_a   1.000
_cell.length_b   1.000
_cell.length_c   1.000
_cell.angle_alpha   90.00
_cell.angle_beta   90.00
_cell.angle_gamma   90.00
#
_symmetry.space_group_name_H-M   'P 1'
#
loop_
_entity.id
_entity.type
_entity.pdbx_description
1 polymer ?
#
loop_
_entity_poly.entity_id
_entity_poly.type
_entity_poly.pdbx_seq_one_letter_code
_entity_poly.pdbx_strand_id
1 'polypeptide(L)'
;MNVDHKCTNCGSNNIRVRTSEKIGLLVIDVIAYCNNCGTELKVTSQITRVRTPTYNERPEALMANKPLRQIDERQLEIDTD
;
A
#
# COMPACT_ATOMS: atom_id res chain seq x y z
N MET A 1 9.62 -9.08 -10.37
CA MET A 1 9.34 -8.44 -9.07
C MET A 1 9.79 -6.99 -9.18
N ASN A 2 8.91 -6.03 -8.92
CA ASN A 2 9.28 -4.62 -8.90
C ASN A 2 9.41 -4.21 -7.44
N VAL A 3 10.61 -3.83 -7.01
CA VAL A 3 10.86 -3.36 -5.65
C VAL A 3 10.82 -1.85 -5.71
N ASP A 4 9.77 -1.25 -5.16
CA ASP A 4 9.61 0.20 -5.11
C ASP A 4 10.48 0.78 -4.00
N HIS A 5 11.77 0.92 -4.31
CA HIS A 5 12.77 1.50 -3.41
C HIS A 5 13.46 2.69 -4.06
N LYS A 6 13.93 3.60 -3.20
CA LYS A 6 14.80 4.71 -3.56
C LYS A 6 16.25 4.30 -3.38
N CYS A 7 17.09 4.64 -4.35
CA CYS A 7 18.53 4.48 -4.19
C CYS A 7 19.02 5.39 -3.05
N THR A 8 19.68 4.82 -2.05
CA THR A 8 20.22 5.57 -0.90
C THR A 8 21.40 6.46 -1.27
N ASN A 9 22.05 6.21 -2.41
CA ASN A 9 23.20 6.99 -2.88
C ASN A 9 22.77 8.22 -3.70
N CYS A 10 21.97 8.03 -4.76
CA CYS A 10 21.59 9.12 -5.68
C CYS A 10 20.12 9.55 -5.60
N GLY A 11 19.29 8.91 -4.76
CA GLY A 11 17.87 9.23 -4.61
C GLY A 11 16.96 8.82 -5.77
N SER A 12 17.50 8.23 -6.85
CA SER A 12 16.68 7.81 -7.99
C SER A 12 15.81 6.59 -7.67
N ASN A 13 14.63 6.51 -8.30
CA ASN A 13 13.73 5.36 -8.24
C ASN A 13 14.04 4.30 -9.33
N ASN A 14 15.06 4.54 -10.15
CA ASN A 14 15.39 3.67 -11.28
C ASN A 14 16.29 2.52 -10.82
N ILE A 15 15.66 1.54 -10.16
CA ILE A 15 16.32 0.36 -9.60
C ILE A 15 15.95 -0.87 -10.45
N ARG A 16 16.98 -1.63 -10.86
CA ARG A 16 16.82 -2.90 -11.57
C ARG A 16 17.15 -4.06 -10.63
N VAL A 17 16.17 -4.94 -10.44
CA VAL A 17 16.36 -6.20 -9.71
C VAL A 17 17.19 -7.18 -10.56
N ARG A 18 18.23 -7.76 -9.98
CA ARG A 18 19.06 -8.80 -10.63
C ARG A 18 18.66 -10.18 -10.18
N THR A 19 18.64 -10.40 -8.88
CA THR A 19 18.25 -11.67 -8.26
C THR A 19 17.28 -11.40 -7.14
N SER A 20 16.33 -12.32 -6.98
CA SER A 20 15.38 -12.32 -5.87
C SER A 20 15.28 -13.74 -5.36
N GLU A 21 15.46 -13.92 -4.06
CA GLU A 21 15.36 -15.20 -3.38
C GLU A 21 14.23 -15.14 -2.36
N LYS A 22 13.35 -16.14 -2.41
CA LYS A 22 12.29 -16.29 -1.43
C LYS A 22 12.83 -17.09 -0.25
N ILE A 23 13.15 -16.40 0.85
CA ILE A 23 13.65 -17.03 2.08
C ILE A 23 12.52 -17.72 2.85
N GLY A 24 11.32 -17.14 2.84
CA GLY A 24 10.18 -17.69 3.56
C GLY A 24 8.84 -17.23 2.99
N LEU A 25 7.76 -17.48 3.73
CA LEU A 25 6.42 -17.08 3.31
C LEU A 25 6.26 -15.55 3.20
N LEU A 26 6.90 -14.81 4.11
CA LEU A 26 6.74 -13.37 4.29
C LEU A 26 8.04 -12.57 4.07
N VAL A 27 9.14 -13.25 3.75
CA VAL A 27 10.48 -12.65 3.63
C VAL A 27 11.07 -12.96 2.26
N ILE A 28 11.55 -11.91 1.60
CA ILE A 28 12.19 -11.99 0.29
C ILE A 28 13.47 -11.15 0.35
N ASP A 29 14.57 -11.76 -0.07
CA ASP A 29 15.85 -11.08 -0.27
C ASP A 29 16.02 -10.73 -1.74
N VAL A 30 16.51 -9.53 -2.00
CA VAL A 30 16.68 -8.99 -3.34
C VAL A 30 18.04 -8.33 -3.46
N ILE A 31 18.77 -8.66 -4.52
CA ILE A 31 19.95 -7.91 -4.95
C ILE A 31 19.53 -7.08 -6.16
N ALA A 32 19.64 -5.77 -6.01
CA ALA A 32 19.25 -4.81 -7.03
C ALA A 32 20.36 -3.80 -7.29
N TYR A 33 20.36 -3.22 -8.47
CA TYR A 33 21.33 -2.20 -8.87
C TYR A 33 20.60 -0.94 -9.29
N CYS A 34 21.12 0.21 -8.89
CA CYS A 34 20.65 1.47 -9.42
C CYS A 34 21.19 1.65 -10.85
N ASN A 35 20.30 1.87 -11.82
CA ASN A 35 20.71 2.10 -13.20
C ASN A 35 21.37 3.48 -13.40
N ASN A 36 21.17 4.42 -12.47
CA ASN A 36 21.70 5.77 -12.57
C ASN A 36 23.14 5.87 -12.06
N CYS A 37 23.43 5.32 -10.88
CA CYS A 37 24.75 5.42 -10.25
C CYS A 37 25.49 4.08 -10.09
N GLY A 38 24.91 2.97 -10.55
CA GLY A 38 25.52 1.64 -10.51
C GLY A 38 25.63 1.00 -9.13
N THR A 39 25.14 1.67 -8.07
CA THR A 39 25.24 1.18 -6.69
C THR A 39 24.43 -0.10 -6.51
N GLU A 40 25.05 -1.09 -5.89
CA GLU A 40 24.42 -2.33 -5.47
C GLU A 40 23.63 -2.13 -4.17
N LEU A 41 22.43 -2.70 -4.13
CA LEU A 41 21.52 -2.65 -3.01
C LEU A 41 21.15 -4.09 -2.65
N LYS A 42 21.50 -4.50 -1.44
CA LYS A 42 20.95 -5.71 -0.82
C LYS A 42 19.74 -5.30 0.01
N VAL A 43 18.57 -5.77 -0.38
CA VAL A 43 17.29 -5.41 0.22
C VAL A 43 16.63 -6.67 0.77
N THR A 44 16.29 -6.65 2.05
CA THR A 44 15.42 -7.66 2.66
C THR A 44 14.04 -7.05 2.87
N SER A 45 13.05 -7.57 2.17
CA SER A 45 11.64 -7.17 2.32
C SER A 45 10.93 -8.19 3.20
N GLN A 46 10.37 -7.70 4.31
CA GLN A 46 9.63 -8.51 5.27
C GLN A 46 8.23 -7.94 5.49
N ILE A 47 7.23 -8.80 5.29
CA ILE A 47 5.86 -8.50 5.70
C ILE A 47 5.74 -8.75 7.20
N THR A 48 5.64 -7.68 7.99
CA THR A 48 5.53 -7.75 9.45
C THR A 48 4.12 -8.05 9.93
N ARG A 49 3.11 -7.65 9.14
CA ARG A 49 1.70 -7.82 9.49
C ARG A 49 0.84 -7.94 8.25
N VAL A 50 0.01 -8.99 8.21
CA VAL A 50 -1.10 -9.12 7.27
C VAL A 50 -2.40 -9.00 8.06
N ARG A 51 -3.28 -8.09 7.65
CA ARG A 51 -4.65 -7.95 8.19
C ARG A 51 -5.61 -7.84 7.03
N THR A 52 -6.68 -8.61 7.10
CA THR A 52 -7.85 -8.41 6.22
C THR A 52 -8.74 -7.36 6.86
N PRO A 53 -9.17 -6.30 6.13
CA PRO A 53 -10.09 -5.31 6.67
C PRO A 53 -11.42 -5.98 7.04
N THR A 54 -11.93 -5.65 8.22
CA THR A 54 -13.27 -6.06 8.65
C THR A 54 -14.32 -5.29 7.83
N TYR A 55 -15.56 -5.81 7.75
CA TYR A 55 -16.61 -5.21 6.91
C TYR A 55 -16.74 -3.69 7.09
N ASN A 56 -16.68 -3.21 8.34
CA ASN A 56 -16.81 -1.78 8.69
C ASN A 56 -15.63 -0.90 8.22
N GLU A 57 -14.47 -1.49 7.96
CA GLU A 57 -13.26 -0.79 7.49
C GLU A 57 -13.15 -0.81 5.96
N ARG A 58 -14.00 -1.57 5.27
CA ARG A 58 -13.99 -1.64 3.82
C ARG A 58 -14.51 -0.33 3.23
N PRO A 59 -13.90 0.15 2.13
CA PRO A 59 -14.35 1.36 1.44
C PRO A 59 -15.82 1.25 1.01
N GLU A 60 -16.28 0.05 0.66
CA GLU A 60 -17.67 -0.25 0.28
C GLU A 60 -18.66 0.07 1.42
N ALA A 61 -18.38 -0.38 2.65
CA ALA A 61 -19.22 -0.11 3.82
C ALA A 61 -19.15 1.35 4.27
N LEU A 62 -18.00 2.00 4.11
CA LEU A 62 -17.84 3.43 4.36
C LEU A 62 -18.61 4.28 3.32
N MET A 63 -18.71 3.82 2.08
CA MET A 63 -19.49 4.46 1.03
C MET A 63 -21.00 4.23 1.20
N ALA A 64 -21.42 3.04 1.64
CA ALA A 64 -22.84 2.73 1.87
C ALA A 64 -23.49 3.65 2.93
N ASN A 65 -22.73 4.04 3.97
CA ASN A 65 -23.21 4.94 5.02
C ASN A 65 -23.06 6.43 4.68
N LYS A 66 -22.44 6.77 3.54
CA LYS A 66 -22.18 8.15 3.14
C LYS A 66 -23.47 8.97 2.92
N PRO A 67 -24.54 8.45 2.27
CA PRO A 67 -25.78 9.20 2.11
C PRO A 67 -26.41 9.54 3.46
N LEU A 68 -26.57 8.54 4.35
CA LEU A 68 -27.21 8.71 5.66
C LEU A 68 -26.46 9.68 6.59
N ARG A 69 -25.13 9.73 6.52
CA ARG A 69 -24.30 10.65 7.33
C ARG A 69 -24.21 12.06 6.74
N GLN A 70 -24.65 12.27 5.51
CA GLN A 70 -24.62 13.55 4.80
C GLN A 70 -26.03 14.11 4.55
N ILE A 71 -27.07 13.49 5.12
CA ILE A 71 -28.42 14.06 5.13
C ILE A 71 -28.36 15.37 5.93
N ASP A 72 -28.78 16.46 5.28
CA ASP A 72 -28.92 17.77 5.91
C ASP A 72 -29.96 17.65 7.04
N GLU A 73 -29.63 18.09 8.25
CA GLU A 73 -30.51 18.01 9.42
C GLU A 73 -31.87 18.66 9.15
N ARG A 74 -31.94 19.62 8.22
CA ARG A 74 -33.17 20.29 7.79
C ARG A 74 -34.12 19.42 6.97
N GLN A 75 -33.71 18.22 6.55
CA GLN A 75 -34.56 17.28 5.81
C GLN A 75 -35.19 16.19 6.69
N LEU A 76 -34.95 16.19 8.01
CA LEU A 76 -35.53 15.21 8.95
C LEU A 76 -37.03 15.47 9.25
N GLU A 77 -37.50 16.70 9.03
CA GLU A 77 -38.87 17.12 9.31
C GLU A 77 -39.63 17.28 8.00
N ILE A 78 -40.13 16.18 7.43
CA ILE A 78 -41.28 16.25 6.53
C ILE A 78 -42.45 15.79 7.37
N ASP A 79 -43.26 16.73 7.87
CA ASP A 79 -44.54 16.42 8.48
C ASP A 79 -45.38 15.66 7.45
N THR A 80 -45.68 14.40 7.74
CA THR A 80 -46.64 13.62 6.98
C THR A 80 -48.02 13.89 7.53
N ASP A 81 -48.74 14.83 6.89
CA ASP A 81 -50.20 14.95 6.99
C ASP A 81 -50.91 13.71 6.43
#